data_AF-A0A667XWT9-F1
#
_entry.id   AF-A0A667XWT9-F1
#
_cell.length_a   1.000
_cell.length_b   1.000
_cell.length_c   1.000
_cell.angle_alpha   90.00
_cell.angle_beta   90.00
_cell.angle_gamma   90.00
#
_symmetry.space_group_name_H-M   'P 1'
#
loop_
_entity.id
_entity.type
_entity.pdbx_description
1 polymer ?
#
loop_
_entity_poly.entity_id
_entity_poly.type
_entity_poly.pdbx_seq_one_letter_code
_entity_poly.pdbx_strand_id
1 'polypeptide(L)'
;MSISTTYCELLCSWPQQWATFARSWFLIDARMQPPGKIASMCSVRLQGKHKPIYHALSDCGDHVVVINTRHIAFSGNKWEQKVYSSHTGYPGGFKQVTAAQLHLKDPKAIVKLAVYGMLPRNLHRRTMMQRLHIFPDDVLPDDILANLTEELPQPRKIPKKLSEYTQEEIEAFPRLWTPYVDTHTHTHTHTHTHTHTHTKGNIMYKNLICTLLWIKASVNYEL
;
A
#
# COMPACT_ATOMS: atom_id res chain seq x y z
N MET A 1 -66.30 -5.56 2.75
CA MET A 1 -65.20 -4.84 2.07
C MET A 1 -64.32 -4.16 3.13
N SER A 2 -63.37 -4.88 3.74
CA SER A 2 -62.37 -4.29 4.65
C SER A 2 -61.26 -5.28 5.08
N ILE A 3 -61.04 -6.36 4.31
CA ILE A 3 -60.02 -7.38 4.65
C ILE A 3 -58.76 -7.25 3.76
N SER A 4 -58.79 -6.45 2.68
CA SER A 4 -57.67 -6.33 1.73
C SER A 4 -56.63 -5.27 2.11
N THR A 5 -56.98 -4.24 2.88
CA THR A 5 -56.06 -3.12 3.16
C THR A 5 -55.01 -3.48 4.21
N THR A 6 -55.37 -4.24 5.25
CA THR A 6 -54.47 -4.65 6.34
C THR A 6 -53.43 -5.70 5.92
N TYR A 7 -53.76 -6.60 5.00
CA TYR A 7 -52.78 -7.57 4.48
C TYR A 7 -51.74 -6.92 3.55
N CYS A 8 -52.14 -5.89 2.78
CA CYS A 8 -51.22 -5.17 1.89
C CYS A 8 -50.23 -4.29 2.68
N GLU A 9 -50.68 -3.65 3.76
CA GLU A 9 -49.81 -2.88 4.67
C GLU A 9 -48.76 -3.74 5.37
N LEU A 10 -49.14 -4.95 5.82
CA LEU A 10 -48.20 -5.90 6.42
C LEU A 10 -47.20 -6.42 5.38
N LEU A 11 -47.62 -6.75 4.16
CA LEU A 11 -46.74 -7.31 3.12
C LEU A 11 -45.69 -6.31 2.60
N CYS A 12 -45.98 -5.01 2.57
CA CYS A 12 -45.00 -3.98 2.17
C CYS A 12 -44.01 -3.61 3.29
N SER A 13 -44.37 -3.83 4.55
CA SER A 13 -43.54 -3.43 5.70
C SER A 13 -42.28 -4.30 5.88
N TRP A 14 -42.37 -5.61 5.63
CA TRP A 14 -41.25 -6.54 5.81
C TRP A 14 -40.10 -6.32 4.81
N PRO A 15 -40.35 -6.17 3.49
CA PRO A 15 -39.29 -5.85 2.53
C PRO A 15 -38.61 -4.52 2.85
N GLN A 16 -39.38 -3.52 3.30
CA GLN A 16 -38.83 -2.22 3.68
C GLN A 16 -37.90 -2.33 4.89
N GLN A 17 -38.29 -3.09 5.93
CA GLN A 17 -37.43 -3.34 7.08
C GLN A 17 -36.17 -4.11 6.68
N TRP A 18 -36.31 -5.18 5.89
CA TRP A 18 -35.18 -5.96 5.38
C TRP A 18 -34.19 -5.08 4.60
N ALA A 19 -34.70 -4.25 3.67
CA ALA A 19 -33.87 -3.33 2.90
C ALA A 19 -33.17 -2.30 3.79
N THR A 20 -33.85 -1.79 4.82
CA THR A 20 -33.30 -0.79 5.75
C THR A 20 -32.14 -1.35 6.57
N PHE A 21 -32.22 -2.61 7.02
CA PHE A 21 -31.18 -3.29 7.80
C PHE A 21 -30.26 -4.18 6.97
N ALA A 22 -30.34 -4.09 5.64
CA ALA A 22 -29.47 -4.85 4.75
C ALA A 22 -27.99 -4.52 5.02
N ARG A 23 -27.14 -5.55 4.88
CA ARG A 23 -25.70 -5.43 5.06
C ARG A 23 -25.01 -5.32 3.72
N SER A 24 -24.27 -4.24 3.52
CA SER A 24 -23.51 -4.00 2.30
C SER A 24 -22.07 -4.50 2.44
N TRP A 25 -21.39 -4.67 1.32
CA TRP A 25 -19.98 -5.05 1.27
C TRP A 25 -19.15 -3.92 0.67
N PHE A 26 -18.19 -3.42 1.45
CA PHE A 26 -17.32 -2.32 1.05
C PHE A 26 -15.90 -2.81 0.74
N LEU A 27 -15.31 -2.32 -0.33
CA LEU A 27 -13.89 -2.53 -0.67
C LEU A 27 -13.06 -1.31 -0.26
N ILE A 28 -11.87 -1.57 0.30
CA ILE A 28 -10.86 -0.54 0.59
C ILE A 28 -9.50 -1.02 0.10
N ASP A 29 -8.88 -0.26 -0.79
CA ASP A 29 -7.48 -0.46 -1.16
C ASP A 29 -6.53 0.18 -0.13
N ALA A 30 -5.64 -0.65 0.43
CA ALA A 30 -4.66 -0.24 1.43
C ALA A 30 -3.29 0.15 0.86
N ARG A 31 -3.12 0.14 -0.47
CA ARG A 31 -1.84 0.48 -1.12
C ARG A 31 -1.39 1.91 -0.82
N MET A 32 -0.17 2.06 -0.29
CA MET A 32 0.43 3.34 0.13
C MET A 32 -0.40 4.14 1.15
N GLN A 33 -1.34 3.48 1.83
CA GLN A 33 -2.21 4.09 2.81
C GLN A 33 -1.72 3.83 4.25
N PRO A 34 -1.90 4.81 5.17
CA PRO A 34 -1.61 4.60 6.58
C PRO A 34 -2.70 3.77 7.26
N PRO A 35 -2.35 2.72 8.02
CA PRO A 35 -3.32 1.78 8.59
C PRO A 35 -4.29 2.42 9.59
N GLY A 36 -3.90 3.53 10.23
CA GLY A 36 -4.78 4.28 11.14
C GLY A 36 -5.96 4.94 10.43
N LYS A 37 -5.75 5.50 9.23
CA LYS A 37 -6.85 6.13 8.45
C LYS A 37 -7.80 5.08 7.90
N ILE A 38 -7.25 3.98 7.37
CA ILE A 38 -8.04 2.82 6.96
C ILE A 38 -8.87 2.29 8.14
N ALA A 39 -8.23 2.08 9.29
CA ALA A 39 -8.92 1.55 10.46
C ALA A 39 -10.06 2.46 10.96
N SER A 40 -9.87 3.78 10.91
CA SER A 40 -10.93 4.73 11.23
C SER A 40 -12.13 4.56 10.29
N MET A 41 -11.88 4.47 8.97
CA MET A 41 -12.94 4.22 8.00
C MET A 41 -13.63 2.89 8.27
N CYS A 42 -12.89 1.78 8.39
CA CYS A 42 -13.44 0.46 8.68
C CYS A 42 -14.29 0.46 9.95
N SER A 43 -13.82 1.09 11.03
CA SER A 43 -14.52 1.08 12.33
C SER A 43 -15.91 1.71 12.26
N VAL A 44 -16.09 2.76 11.45
CA VAL A 44 -17.40 3.43 11.24
C VAL A 44 -18.37 2.53 10.48
N ARG A 45 -17.88 1.78 9.49
CA ARG A 45 -18.70 0.89 8.66
C ARG A 45 -19.07 -0.40 9.41
N LEU A 46 -18.10 -1.00 10.11
CA LEU A 46 -18.32 -2.18 10.96
C LEU A 46 -19.33 -1.91 12.09
N GLN A 47 -19.38 -0.69 12.64
CA GLN A 47 -20.38 -0.30 13.63
C GLN A 47 -21.72 0.10 13.01
N GLY A 48 -21.77 0.43 11.71
CA GLY A 48 -22.97 0.97 11.06
C GLY A 48 -23.19 2.49 11.29
N LYS A 49 -22.22 3.21 11.85
CA LYS A 49 -22.32 4.66 12.17
C LYS A 49 -22.49 5.58 10.96
N HIS A 50 -22.28 5.07 9.75
CA HIS A 50 -22.54 5.80 8.51
C HIS A 50 -24.02 5.78 8.13
N LYS A 51 -24.82 4.83 8.67
CA LYS A 51 -26.26 4.78 8.45
C LYS A 51 -26.96 5.70 9.46
N PRO A 52 -27.96 6.49 9.05
CA PRO A 52 -28.70 7.36 9.97
C PRO A 52 -29.53 6.58 11.00
N ILE A 53 -29.80 5.29 10.74
CA ILE A 53 -30.52 4.36 11.62
C ILE A 53 -29.65 3.77 12.74
N TYR A 54 -28.42 4.25 12.92
CA TYR A 54 -27.47 3.68 13.88
C TYR A 54 -28.00 3.74 15.31
N HIS A 55 -28.04 2.58 15.96
CA HIS A 55 -28.29 2.44 17.38
C HIS A 55 -27.39 1.33 17.94
N ALA A 56 -26.80 1.54 19.12
CA ALA A 56 -25.78 0.63 19.66
C ALA A 56 -26.30 -0.80 19.97
N LEU A 57 -27.61 -0.95 20.22
CA LEU A 57 -28.25 -2.26 20.40
C LEU A 57 -28.60 -2.94 19.07
N SER A 58 -28.76 -2.15 18.00
CA SER A 58 -29.20 -2.67 16.71
C SER A 58 -27.99 -3.06 15.87
N ASP A 59 -28.01 -4.28 15.34
CA ASP A 59 -26.90 -4.80 14.54
C ASP A 59 -26.96 -4.29 13.09
N CYS A 60 -26.51 -3.06 12.88
CA CYS A 60 -26.55 -2.36 11.60
C CYS A 60 -25.17 -2.26 10.89
N GLY A 61 -24.19 -3.04 11.36
CA GLY A 61 -22.83 -3.04 10.84
C GLY A 61 -22.65 -3.84 9.54
N ASP A 62 -21.81 -3.32 8.66
CA ASP A 62 -21.57 -3.87 7.32
C ASP A 62 -20.29 -4.71 7.20
N HIS A 63 -20.12 -5.37 6.05
CA HIS A 63 -18.90 -6.11 5.71
C HIS A 63 -17.88 -5.16 5.11
N VAL A 64 -16.63 -5.30 5.53
CA VAL A 64 -15.52 -4.50 5.01
C VAL A 64 -14.41 -5.42 4.55
N VAL A 65 -14.02 -5.27 3.29
CA VAL A 65 -12.95 -5.99 2.63
C VAL A 65 -11.79 -5.03 2.43
N VAL A 66 -10.62 -5.38 2.96
CA VAL A 66 -9.39 -4.60 2.80
C VAL A 66 -8.40 -5.41 1.97
N ILE A 67 -7.96 -4.87 0.85
CA ILE A 67 -6.99 -5.49 -0.08
C ILE A 67 -5.62 -4.80 0.00
N ASN A 68 -4.59 -5.43 -0.54
CA ASN A 68 -3.23 -4.88 -0.62
C ASN A 68 -2.62 -4.45 0.73
N THR A 69 -2.97 -5.15 1.82
CA THR A 69 -2.46 -4.81 3.14
C THR A 69 -0.95 -4.97 3.29
N ARG A 70 -0.29 -5.76 2.43
CA ARG A 70 1.17 -5.84 2.34
C ARG A 70 1.82 -4.50 1.98
N HIS A 71 1.14 -3.66 1.21
CA HIS A 71 1.67 -2.41 0.65
C HIS A 71 1.26 -1.16 1.44
N ILE A 72 0.94 -1.31 2.73
CA ILE A 72 0.64 -0.17 3.60
C ILE A 72 1.88 0.74 3.79
N ALA A 73 1.63 2.02 4.04
CA ALA A 73 2.68 3.00 4.30
C ALA A 73 2.50 3.68 5.65
N PHE A 74 3.46 3.52 6.56
CA PHE A 74 3.55 4.36 7.75
C PHE A 74 4.16 5.73 7.43
N SER A 75 3.88 6.70 8.31
CA SER A 75 4.54 8.00 8.30
C SER A 75 5.75 7.99 9.23
N GLY A 76 6.85 8.64 8.83
CA GLY A 76 8.09 8.72 9.61
C GLY A 76 8.72 7.35 9.87
N ASN A 77 9.47 7.22 10.98
CA ASN A 77 10.25 6.02 11.30
C ASN A 77 9.45 4.99 12.14
N LYS A 78 8.12 4.97 11.98
CA LYS A 78 7.23 4.09 12.78
C LYS A 78 7.45 2.61 12.50
N TRP A 79 8.01 2.24 11.35
CA TRP A 79 8.35 0.84 11.05
C TRP A 79 9.29 0.23 12.09
N GLU A 80 10.25 1.02 12.55
CA GLU A 80 11.27 0.60 13.52
C GLU A 80 10.86 0.96 14.94
N GLN A 81 10.32 2.17 15.14
CA GLN A 81 10.00 2.70 16.46
C GLN A 81 8.73 2.11 17.08
N LYS A 82 7.76 1.71 16.27
CA LYS A 82 6.49 1.19 16.79
C LYS A 82 6.63 -0.26 17.19
N VAL A 83 6.47 -0.53 18.48
CA VAL A 83 6.56 -1.87 19.06
C VAL A 83 5.16 -2.40 19.39
N TYR A 84 4.91 -3.65 19.01
CA TYR A 84 3.75 -4.42 19.42
C TYR A 84 4.17 -5.39 20.53
N SER A 85 3.57 -5.22 21.71
CA SER A 85 3.82 -6.07 22.86
C SER A 85 2.69 -7.08 23.06
N SER A 86 3.04 -8.28 23.47
CA SER A 86 2.11 -9.33 23.87
C SER A 86 2.67 -10.13 25.02
N HIS A 87 1.80 -10.73 25.83
CA HIS A 87 2.19 -11.60 26.93
C HIS A 87 1.48 -12.93 26.80
N THR A 88 2.20 -14.03 26.97
CA THR A 88 1.63 -15.38 26.83
C THR A 88 0.88 -15.86 28.08
N GLY A 89 1.18 -15.28 29.25
CA GLY A 89 0.60 -15.65 30.54
C GLY A 89 1.62 -16.35 31.47
N TYR A 90 2.70 -16.89 30.92
CA TYR A 90 3.79 -17.53 31.68
C TYR A 90 4.87 -16.52 32.13
N PRO A 91 5.59 -16.79 33.24
CA PRO A 91 6.76 -16.00 33.62
C PRO A 91 7.79 -15.91 32.49
N GLY A 92 8.33 -14.72 32.22
CA GLY A 92 9.24 -14.48 31.09
C GLY A 92 8.57 -14.49 29.71
N GLY A 93 7.24 -14.64 29.65
CA GLY A 93 6.46 -14.76 28.41
C GLY A 93 6.15 -13.44 27.70
N PHE A 94 6.84 -12.36 28.02
CA PHE A 94 6.67 -11.04 27.40
C PHE A 94 7.40 -10.99 26.06
N LYS A 95 6.68 -10.67 24.99
CA LYS A 95 7.22 -10.58 23.63
C LYS A 95 7.00 -9.17 23.10
N GLN A 96 8.05 -8.60 22.53
CA GLN A 96 8.02 -7.33 21.83
C GLN A 96 8.54 -7.53 20.41
N VAL A 97 7.79 -7.04 19.44
CA VAL A 97 8.15 -7.09 18.02
C VAL A 97 7.92 -5.73 17.40
N THR A 98 8.84 -5.28 16.55
CA THR A 98 8.66 -4.02 15.82
C THR A 98 7.58 -4.18 14.74
N ALA A 99 7.04 -3.06 14.26
CA ALA A 99 6.05 -3.08 13.18
C ALA A 99 6.61 -3.76 11.92
N ALA A 100 7.88 -3.52 11.57
CA ALA A 100 8.53 -4.19 10.45
C ALA A 100 8.56 -5.72 10.61
N GLN A 101 9.00 -6.22 11.77
CA GLN A 101 9.04 -7.66 12.06
C GLN A 101 7.65 -8.29 12.04
N LEU A 102 6.65 -7.62 12.63
CA LEU A 102 5.27 -8.10 12.64
C LEU A 102 4.71 -8.18 11.22
N HIS A 103 5.00 -7.20 10.36
CA HIS A 103 4.51 -7.13 8.98
C HIS A 103 5.09 -8.21 8.07
N LEU A 104 6.38 -8.51 8.25
CA LEU A 104 7.04 -9.60 7.53
C LEU A 104 6.44 -10.96 7.89
N LYS A 105 6.08 -11.15 9.17
CA LYS A 105 5.47 -12.39 9.65
C LYS A 105 4.00 -12.52 9.25
N ASP A 106 3.22 -11.47 9.47
CA ASP A 106 1.79 -11.42 9.12
C ASP A 106 1.44 -10.01 8.59
N PRO A 107 1.27 -9.86 7.26
CA PRO A 107 0.95 -8.57 6.64
C PRO A 107 -0.44 -8.04 7.04
N LYS A 108 -1.33 -8.89 7.58
CA LYS A 108 -2.69 -8.51 7.98
C LYS A 108 -2.75 -7.97 9.41
N ALA A 109 -1.80 -8.38 10.26
CA ALA A 109 -1.84 -8.15 11.70
C ALA A 109 -1.92 -6.66 12.06
N ILE A 110 -1.16 -5.81 11.36
CA ILE A 110 -1.11 -4.37 11.66
C ILE A 110 -2.48 -3.71 11.46
N VAL A 111 -3.13 -3.97 10.32
CA VAL A 111 -4.46 -3.42 10.02
C VAL A 111 -5.50 -4.02 10.96
N LYS A 112 -5.44 -5.33 11.20
CA LYS A 112 -6.34 -6.03 12.13
C LYS A 112 -6.29 -5.45 13.54
N LEU A 113 -5.08 -5.22 14.08
CA LEU A 113 -4.87 -4.64 15.40
C LEU A 113 -5.32 -3.17 15.46
N ALA A 114 -5.07 -2.41 14.41
CA ALA A 114 -5.52 -1.02 14.32
C ALA A 114 -7.06 -0.92 14.36
N VAL A 115 -7.76 -1.76 13.57
CA VAL A 115 -9.23 -1.80 13.59
C VAL A 115 -9.74 -2.28 14.94
N TYR A 116 -9.16 -3.35 15.48
CA TYR A 116 -9.55 -3.90 16.79
C TYR A 116 -9.43 -2.88 17.93
N GLY A 117 -8.39 -2.04 17.89
CA GLY A 117 -8.18 -0.97 18.86
C GLY A 117 -9.18 0.19 18.74
N MET A 118 -9.75 0.43 17.56
CA MET A 118 -10.72 1.50 17.29
C MET A 118 -12.17 1.12 17.60
N LEU A 119 -12.48 -0.18 17.67
CA LEU A 119 -13.81 -0.67 18.02
C LEU A 119 -14.11 -0.49 19.53
N PRO A 120 -15.38 -0.28 19.91
CA PRO A 120 -15.77 -0.16 21.32
C PRO A 120 -15.41 -1.42 22.11
N ARG A 121 -15.03 -1.25 23.38
CA ARG A 121 -14.57 -2.35 24.26
C ARG A 121 -15.74 -3.18 24.81
N ASN A 122 -16.54 -3.76 23.92
CA ASN A 122 -17.72 -4.56 24.24
C ASN A 122 -17.62 -5.98 23.63
N LEU A 123 -18.55 -6.87 23.99
CA LEU A 123 -18.63 -8.23 23.42
C LEU A 123 -18.88 -8.21 21.89
N HIS A 124 -19.70 -7.26 21.41
CA HIS A 124 -19.99 -7.05 19.98
C HIS A 124 -18.74 -6.83 19.12
N ARG A 125 -17.62 -6.41 19.72
CA ARG A 125 -16.35 -6.23 19.00
C ARG A 125 -15.90 -7.50 18.29
N ARG A 126 -16.09 -8.67 18.89
CA ARG A 126 -15.68 -9.95 18.26
C ARG A 126 -16.53 -10.25 17.03
N THR A 127 -17.85 -10.02 17.11
CA THR A 127 -18.79 -10.18 15.99
C THR A 127 -18.45 -9.21 14.85
N MET A 128 -18.17 -7.94 15.15
CA MET A 128 -17.75 -6.96 14.14
C MET A 128 -16.45 -7.37 13.45
N MET A 129 -15.48 -7.92 14.19
CA MET A 129 -14.21 -8.38 13.60
C MET A 129 -14.38 -9.59 12.67
N GLN A 130 -15.43 -10.40 12.83
CA GLN A 130 -15.73 -11.51 11.90
C GLN A 130 -16.21 -11.01 10.53
N ARG A 131 -16.74 -9.78 10.46
CA ARG A 131 -17.19 -9.13 9.21
C ARG A 131 -16.07 -8.38 8.48
N LEU A 132 -14.90 -8.29 9.11
CA LEU A 132 -13.73 -7.67 8.51
C LEU A 132 -12.91 -8.74 7.78
N HIS A 133 -12.85 -8.62 6.46
CA HIS A 133 -12.07 -9.49 5.60
C HIS A 133 -10.80 -8.75 5.17
N ILE A 134 -9.63 -9.36 5.41
CA ILE A 134 -8.33 -8.74 5.14
C ILE A 134 -7.53 -9.65 4.22
N PHE A 135 -7.07 -9.09 3.11
CA PHE A 135 -6.25 -9.75 2.11
C PHE A 135 -4.88 -9.06 1.99
N PRO A 136 -3.78 -9.84 1.90
CA PRO A 136 -2.44 -9.28 1.82
C PRO A 136 -2.18 -8.65 0.46
N ASP A 137 -2.69 -9.31 -0.58
CA ASP A 137 -2.52 -9.00 -1.99
C ASP A 137 -3.91 -8.71 -2.60
N ASP A 138 -3.97 -8.56 -3.93
CA ASP A 138 -5.17 -8.15 -4.67
C ASP A 138 -6.13 -9.31 -5.02
N VAL A 139 -5.73 -10.55 -4.71
CA VAL A 139 -6.52 -11.73 -5.06
C VAL A 139 -7.65 -11.92 -4.05
N LEU A 140 -8.89 -11.81 -4.53
CA LEU A 140 -10.12 -12.03 -3.78
C LEU A 140 -10.77 -13.36 -4.18
N PRO A 141 -11.38 -14.10 -3.22
CA PRO A 141 -12.25 -15.22 -3.54
C PRO A 141 -13.49 -14.76 -4.32
N ASP A 142 -13.96 -15.58 -5.26
CA ASP A 142 -15.11 -15.28 -6.13
C ASP A 142 -16.38 -14.94 -5.33
N ASP A 143 -16.61 -15.62 -4.21
CA ASP A 143 -17.75 -15.38 -3.32
C ASP A 143 -17.79 -13.93 -2.78
N ILE A 144 -16.63 -13.35 -2.49
CA ILE A 144 -16.53 -12.00 -1.95
C ILE A 144 -16.63 -10.96 -3.07
N LEU A 145 -16.04 -11.28 -4.22
CA LEU A 145 -16.09 -10.43 -5.40
C LEU A 145 -17.52 -10.24 -5.90
N ALA A 146 -18.33 -11.31 -5.92
CA ALA A 146 -19.72 -11.28 -6.38
C ALA A 146 -20.65 -10.44 -5.50
N ASN A 147 -20.33 -10.31 -4.21
CA ASN A 147 -21.17 -9.60 -3.24
C ASN A 147 -20.78 -8.13 -3.03
N LEU A 148 -19.72 -7.66 -3.70
CA LEU A 148 -19.17 -6.33 -3.48
C LEU A 148 -20.14 -5.24 -3.94
N THR A 149 -20.40 -4.26 -3.07
CA THR A 149 -21.37 -3.19 -3.34
C THR A 149 -20.70 -1.90 -3.80
N GLU A 150 -19.68 -1.44 -3.06
CA GLU A 150 -19.04 -0.15 -3.29
C GLU A 150 -17.55 -0.19 -2.93
N GLU A 151 -16.70 0.45 -3.74
CA GLU A 151 -15.32 0.73 -3.39
C GLU A 151 -15.18 2.12 -2.78
N LEU A 152 -14.62 2.19 -1.57
CA LEU A 152 -14.45 3.44 -0.86
C LEU A 152 -13.20 4.19 -1.34
N PRO A 153 -13.26 5.53 -1.44
CA PRO A 153 -12.11 6.32 -1.87
C PRO A 153 -10.97 6.24 -0.86
N GLN A 154 -9.74 6.20 -1.38
CA GLN A 154 -8.55 6.16 -0.54
C GLN A 154 -8.39 7.44 0.30
N PRO A 155 -8.07 7.33 1.60
CA PRO A 155 -8.03 8.49 2.50
C PRO A 155 -6.78 9.38 2.32
N ARG A 156 -5.70 8.88 1.71
CA ARG A 156 -4.50 9.65 1.35
C ARG A 156 -4.34 9.63 -0.16
N LYS A 157 -4.25 10.83 -0.76
CA LYS A 157 -3.82 10.96 -2.15
C LYS A 157 -2.34 10.61 -2.25
N ILE A 158 -1.99 9.63 -3.08
CA ILE A 158 -0.62 9.17 -3.28
C ILE A 158 0.11 10.24 -4.12
N PRO A 159 1.27 10.76 -3.67
CA PRO A 159 2.04 11.70 -4.48
C PRO A 159 2.63 10.99 -5.70
N LYS A 160 2.61 11.67 -6.86
CA LYS A 160 3.26 11.19 -8.08
C LYS A 160 4.78 11.23 -7.91
N LYS A 161 5.49 10.23 -8.45
CA LYS A 161 6.95 10.26 -8.56
C LYS A 161 7.37 11.13 -9.74
N LEU A 162 8.60 11.65 -9.75
CA LEU A 162 9.12 12.48 -10.86
C LEU A 162 9.01 11.77 -12.23
N SER A 163 9.18 10.45 -12.26
CA SER A 163 9.06 9.63 -13.47
C SER A 163 7.62 9.49 -14.00
N GLU A 164 6.61 9.84 -13.21
CA GLU A 164 5.19 9.68 -13.55
C GLU A 164 4.57 10.98 -14.09
N TYR A 165 5.32 12.09 -14.09
CA TYR A 165 4.87 13.36 -14.66
C TYR A 165 4.95 13.31 -16.19
N THR A 166 3.98 13.94 -16.86
CA THR A 166 4.03 14.09 -18.32
C THR A 166 5.03 15.18 -18.70
N GLN A 167 5.57 15.10 -19.93
CA GLN A 167 6.49 16.11 -20.43
C GLN A 167 5.87 17.52 -20.42
N GLU A 168 4.56 17.61 -20.68
CA GLU A 168 3.78 18.86 -20.62
C GLU A 168 3.74 19.44 -19.20
N GLU A 169 3.51 18.62 -18.17
CA GLU A 169 3.52 19.05 -16.77
C GLU A 169 4.91 19.57 -16.36
N ILE A 170 5.97 18.93 -16.87
CA ILE A 170 7.36 19.32 -16.59
C ILE A 170 7.70 20.64 -17.29
N GLU A 171 7.32 20.81 -18.55
CA GLU A 171 7.58 22.02 -19.34
C GLU A 171 6.74 23.22 -18.89
N ALA A 172 5.51 22.98 -18.43
CA ALA A 172 4.67 24.01 -17.82
C ALA A 172 5.27 24.57 -16.54
N PHE A 173 6.11 23.80 -15.84
CA PHE A 173 6.79 24.26 -14.63
C PHE A 173 7.98 25.17 -14.99
N PRO A 174 7.98 26.44 -14.57
CA PRO A 174 9.03 27.38 -14.94
C PRO A 174 10.37 27.00 -14.30
N ARG A 175 11.46 27.16 -15.05
CA ARG A 175 12.81 27.03 -14.50
C ARG A 175 13.06 28.16 -13.50
N LEU A 176 13.39 27.80 -12.26
CA LEU A 176 13.57 28.77 -11.17
C LEU A 176 14.97 29.39 -11.12
N TRP A 177 15.99 28.69 -11.63
CA TRP A 177 17.38 29.14 -11.59
C TRP A 177 18.14 28.71 -12.85
N THR A 178 19.12 29.51 -13.25
CA THR A 178 20.03 29.19 -14.34
C THR A 178 21.39 28.82 -13.75
N PRO A 179 21.85 27.56 -13.88
CA PRO A 179 23.15 27.16 -13.38
C PRO A 179 24.27 27.92 -14.10
N TYR A 180 25.29 28.30 -13.34
CA TYR A 180 26.53 28.83 -13.93
C TYR A 180 27.30 27.69 -14.61
N VAL A 181 27.77 27.92 -15.83
CA VAL A 181 28.48 26.92 -16.63
C VAL A 181 29.98 27.19 -16.60
N ASP A 182 30.68 26.59 -15.62
CA ASP A 182 32.14 26.54 -15.62
C ASP A 182 32.63 25.52 -16.66
N THR A 183 32.90 25.97 -17.89
CA THR A 183 33.59 25.14 -18.88
C THR A 183 35.02 24.88 -18.40
N HIS A 184 35.24 23.77 -17.69
CA HIS A 184 36.59 23.30 -17.38
C HIS A 184 37.23 22.83 -18.69
N THR A 185 37.99 23.69 -19.35
CA THR A 185 38.86 23.31 -20.46
C THR A 185 40.03 22.49 -19.93
N HIS A 186 39.93 21.16 -19.99
CA HIS A 186 41.09 20.29 -19.81
C HIS A 186 42.06 20.49 -20.98
N THR A 187 43.11 21.30 -20.78
CA THR A 187 44.24 21.39 -21.71
C THR A 187 45.06 20.10 -21.60
N HIS A 188 44.89 19.16 -22.54
CA HIS A 188 45.73 17.97 -22.61
C HIS A 188 47.11 18.38 -23.17
N THR A 189 48.10 18.59 -22.31
CA THR A 189 49.48 18.82 -22.75
C THR A 189 50.02 17.54 -23.36
N HIS A 190 50.10 17.47 -24.70
CA HIS A 190 50.79 16.38 -25.38
C HIS A 190 52.30 16.57 -25.21
N THR A 191 52.92 15.90 -24.24
CA THR A 191 54.39 15.85 -24.14
C THR A 191 54.92 15.11 -25.37
N HIS A 192 55.55 15.83 -26.30
CA HIS A 192 56.22 15.21 -27.44
C HIS A 192 57.53 14.56 -26.96
N THR A 193 57.48 13.28 -26.61
CA THR A 193 58.69 12.47 -26.37
C THR A 193 59.43 12.31 -27.71
N HIS A 194 60.54 13.03 -27.88
CA HIS A 194 61.41 12.86 -29.05
C HIS A 194 62.23 11.56 -28.88
N THR A 195 61.69 10.45 -29.37
CA THR A 195 62.39 9.16 -29.42
C THR A 195 63.26 9.10 -30.68
N HIS A 196 64.58 9.24 -30.52
CA HIS A 196 65.53 8.98 -31.60
C HIS A 196 65.56 7.46 -31.88
N THR A 197 65.06 7.03 -33.03
CA THR A 197 65.18 5.63 -33.48
C THR A 197 66.01 5.55 -34.74
N HIS A 198 67.08 4.76 -34.61
CA HIS A 198 68.01 4.37 -35.66
C HIS A 198 67.27 3.59 -36.75
N THR A 199 67.63 3.87 -38.01
CA THR A 199 67.14 3.21 -39.22
C THR A 199 67.31 1.69 -39.18
N LYS A 200 66.23 0.97 -39.49
CA LYS A 200 66.13 -0.33 -40.19
C LYS A 200 64.62 -0.62 -40.26
N GLY A 201 63.99 -0.60 -41.43
CA GLY A 201 64.06 -1.67 -42.42
C GLY A 201 62.66 -2.30 -42.50
N ASN A 202 62.05 -2.15 -43.67
CA ASN A 202 60.79 -2.70 -44.18
C ASN A 202 60.27 -4.00 -43.52
N ILE A 203 58.93 -4.19 -43.46
CA ILE A 203 58.18 -5.44 -43.79
C ILE A 203 56.71 -5.41 -43.23
N MET A 204 55.75 -5.41 -44.18
CA MET A 204 54.50 -6.19 -44.27
C MET A 204 53.32 -6.07 -43.26
N TYR A 205 52.17 -5.69 -43.84
CA TYR A 205 50.80 -6.24 -43.73
C TYR A 205 50.44 -7.28 -42.63
N LYS A 206 49.36 -6.99 -41.86
CA LYS A 206 48.14 -7.81 -41.57
C LYS A 206 47.53 -7.38 -40.21
N ASN A 207 46.30 -6.86 -40.14
CA ASN A 207 44.99 -7.55 -40.09
C ASN A 207 44.57 -8.12 -38.71
N LEU A 208 43.29 -7.88 -38.40
CA LEU A 208 42.40 -8.51 -37.40
C LEU A 208 42.53 -8.07 -35.93
N ILE A 209 41.50 -7.45 -35.35
CA ILE A 209 40.28 -8.07 -34.76
C ILE A 209 40.62 -8.94 -33.54
N CYS A 210 39.92 -8.61 -32.44
CA CYS A 210 39.51 -9.45 -31.31
C CYS A 210 40.10 -9.04 -29.95
N THR A 211 39.19 -9.07 -28.95
CA THR A 211 39.41 -9.07 -27.49
C THR A 211 39.57 -7.72 -26.78
N LEU A 212 38.45 -7.19 -26.27
CA LEU A 212 38.31 -6.76 -24.87
C LEU A 212 36.82 -6.53 -24.53
N LEU A 213 36.08 -7.63 -24.65
CA LEU A 213 34.75 -7.83 -24.10
C LEU A 213 34.94 -8.73 -22.88
N TRP A 214 35.43 -8.20 -21.74
CA TRP A 214 35.62 -9.03 -20.53
C TRP A 214 35.69 -8.32 -19.16
N ILE A 215 35.23 -7.07 -18.99
CA ILE A 215 35.15 -6.45 -17.64
C ILE A 215 33.83 -5.70 -17.44
N LYS A 216 32.71 -6.42 -17.52
CA LYS A 216 31.40 -5.94 -17.04
C LYS A 216 30.45 -7.07 -16.64
N ALA A 217 30.98 -8.09 -15.98
CA ALA A 217 30.19 -9.13 -15.31
C ALA A 217 30.86 -9.52 -13.98
N SER A 218 30.67 -8.68 -12.96
CA SER A 218 30.83 -9.09 -11.56
C SER A 218 29.75 -8.40 -10.73
N VAL A 219 28.54 -8.91 -10.93
CA VAL A 219 27.41 -8.84 -10.00
C VAL A 219 27.66 -9.91 -8.94
N ASN A 220 27.52 -9.52 -7.67
CA ASN A 220 26.97 -10.28 -6.52
C ASN A 220 27.25 -9.39 -5.28
N TYR A 221 26.33 -8.54 -4.80
CA TYR A 221 25.11 -8.89 -4.04
C TYR A 221 25.33 -10.04 -3.05
N GLU A 222 25.69 -9.69 -1.82
CA GLU A 222 25.10 -10.15 -0.55
C GLU A 222 26.00 -9.69 0.62
N LEU A 223 25.56 -8.64 1.34
CA LEU A 223 25.68 -8.45 2.79
C LEU A 223 24.56 -7.51 3.24
#